data_AF-A0A1E1LDV8-F1
#
_entry.id   AF-A0A1E1LDV8-F1
#
_cell.length_a   1.000
_cell.length_b   1.000
_cell.length_c   1.000
_cell.angle_alpha   90.00
_cell.angle_beta   90.00
_cell.angle_gamma   90.00
#
_symmetry.space_group_name_H-M   'P 1'
#
loop_
_entity.id
_entity.type
_entity.pdbx_description
1 polymer ?
#
loop_
_entity_poly.entity_id
_entity_poly.type
_entity_poly.pdbx_seq_one_letter_code
_entity_poly.pdbx_strand_id
1 'polypeptide(L)' 'MCDYECFKFTCNCETKKLLSYCHFARNDPYHQCFDVDVIKNTFMQSGLCPGHVAQQEAAATQQRLLQRQQQQTR' A
#
# COMPACT_ATOMS: atom_id res chain seq x y z
N MET A 1 -7.86 -1.47 -21.69
CA MET A 1 -7.95 -0.92 -20.33
C MET A 1 -7.95 -2.02 -19.29
N CYS A 2 -7.14 -1.87 -18.24
CA CYS A 2 -7.17 -2.72 -17.05
C CYS A 2 -8.18 -2.16 -16.06
N ASP A 3 -8.84 -3.06 -15.34
CA ASP A 3 -9.79 -2.69 -14.29
C ASP A 3 -9.12 -2.80 -12.92
N TYR A 4 -9.36 -1.82 -12.06
CA TYR A 4 -8.81 -1.77 -10.71
C TYR A 4 -9.88 -1.48 -9.66
N GLU A 5 -9.64 -1.94 -8.45
CA GLU A 5 -10.27 -1.43 -7.22
C GLU A 5 -9.33 -0.42 -6.57
N CYS A 6 -9.90 0.67 -6.06
CA CYS A 6 -9.17 1.67 -5.29
C CYS A 6 -9.54 1.57 -3.81
N PHE A 7 -8.54 1.59 -2.94
CA PHE A 7 -8.68 1.60 -1.50
C PHE A 7 -8.15 2.93 -0.98
N LYS A 8 -9.00 3.73 -0.35
CA LYS A 8 -8.64 5.02 0.25
C LYS A 8 -8.56 4.87 1.76
N PHE A 9 -7.49 5.40 2.34
CA PHE A 9 -7.22 5.31 3.77
C PHE A 9 -7.38 6.67 4.45
N THR A 10 -7.54 6.68 5.77
CA THR A 10 -7.69 7.92 6.56
C THR A 10 -6.44 8.81 6.52
N CYS A 11 -5.27 8.23 6.26
CA CYS A 11 -4.01 8.94 6.04
C CYS A 11 -3.89 9.59 4.64
N ASN A 12 -5.00 9.71 3.90
CA ASN A 12 -5.06 10.27 2.54
C ASN A 12 -4.19 9.53 1.50
N CYS A 13 -3.74 8.32 1.83
CA CYS A 13 -3.10 7.42 0.88
C CYS A 13 -4.16 6.62 0.13
N GLU A 14 -3.82 6.21 -1.09
CA GLU A 14 -4.62 5.30 -1.88
C GLU A 14 -3.79 4.10 -2.34
N THR A 15 -4.46 2.96 -2.55
CA THR A 15 -3.84 1.75 -3.10
C THR A 15 -4.77 1.18 -4.14
N LYS A 16 -4.20 0.75 -5.27
CA LYS A 16 -4.95 0.11 -6.35
C LYS A 16 -4.69 -1.39 -6.36
N LYS A 17 -5.74 -2.18 -6.53
CA LYS A 17 -5.66 -3.63 -6.76
C LYS A 17 -6.19 -3.93 -8.15
N LEU A 18 -5.41 -4.63 -8.95
CA LEU A 18 -5.85 -5.06 -10.27
C LEU A 18 -6.96 -6.11 -10.14
N LEU A 19 -8.07 -5.88 -10.84
CA LEU A 19 -9.17 -6.84 -10.99
C LEU A 19 -9.05 -7.64 -12.28
N SER A 20 -8.83 -6.94 -13.40
CA SER A 20 -8.87 -7.55 -14.71
C SER A 20 -7.81 -6.93 -15.62
N TYR A 21 -7.10 -7.80 -16.34
CA TYR A 21 -6.12 -7.38 -17.33
C TYR A 21 -6.80 -6.95 -18.63
N CYS A 22 -6.25 -5.91 -19.25
CA CYS A 22 -6.58 -5.49 -20.61
C CYS A 22 -6.34 -6.66 -21.59
N HIS A 23 -7.05 -6.70 -22.73
CA HIS A 23 -6.93 -7.83 -23.70
C HIS A 23 -5.46 -8.12 -24.07
N PHE A 24 -4.66 -7.08 -24.21
CA PHE A 24 -3.23 -7.18 -24.52
C PHE A 24 -2.38 -7.69 -23.34
N ALA A 25 -2.69 -7.31 -22.12
CA ALA A 25 -1.96 -7.73 -20.91
C ALA A 25 -2.32 -9.13 -20.40
N ARG A 26 -3.38 -9.76 -20.91
CA ARG A 26 -3.76 -11.11 -20.49
C ARG A 26 -2.70 -12.16 -20.80
N ASN A 27 -1.91 -11.95 -21.84
CA ASN A 27 -0.91 -12.91 -22.31
C ASN A 27 0.54 -12.48 -22.01
N ASP A 28 0.76 -11.26 -21.53
CA ASP A 28 2.08 -10.73 -21.20
C ASP A 28 2.06 -10.12 -19.79
N PRO A 29 2.63 -10.80 -18.78
CA PRO A 29 2.69 -10.30 -17.40
C PRO A 29 3.47 -8.99 -17.25
N TYR A 30 4.32 -8.64 -18.21
CA TYR A 30 5.10 -7.40 -18.23
C TYR A 30 4.47 -6.32 -19.11
N HIS A 31 3.25 -6.55 -19.61
CA HIS A 31 2.57 -5.58 -20.42
C HIS A 31 2.23 -4.33 -19.60
N GLN A 32 2.92 -3.26 -19.94
CA GLN A 32 2.58 -1.93 -19.46
C GLN A 32 1.38 -1.43 -20.27
N CYS A 33 0.14 -1.58 -19.77
CA CYS A 33 -1.02 -0.99 -20.45
C CYS A 33 -0.84 0.55 -20.36
N PHE A 34 -0.64 1.22 -21.50
CA PHE A 34 -0.54 2.69 -21.61
C PHE A 34 -1.90 3.39 -21.68
N ASP A 35 -2.98 2.61 -21.70
CA ASP A 35 -4.35 3.11 -21.65
C ASP A 35 -4.73 3.62 -20.25
N VAL A 36 -5.82 4.38 -20.20
CA VAL A 36 -6.41 4.89 -18.95
C VAL A 36 -6.82 3.74 -18.02
N ASP A 37 -6.38 3.80 -16.76
CA ASP A 37 -6.84 2.91 -15.68
C ASP A 37 -8.32 3.14 -15.39
N VAL A 38 -9.11 2.07 -15.36
CA VAL A 38 -10.53 2.14 -14.99
C VAL A 38 -10.71 1.70 -13.54
N ILE A 39 -11.11 2.62 -12.67
CA ILE A 39 -11.47 2.29 -11.28
C ILE A 39 -12.94 1.83 -11.25
N LYS A 40 -13.17 0.55 -10.97
CA LYS A 40 -14.54 -0.01 -10.86
C LYS A 40 -15.19 0.32 -9.54
N ASN A 41 -14.44 0.20 -8.46
CA ASN A 41 -14.93 0.39 -7.10
C ASN A 41 -13.91 1.17 -6.28
N THR A 42 -14.42 2.01 -5.39
CA THR A 42 -13.62 2.71 -4.38
C THR A 42 -14.10 2.31 -3.00
N PHE A 43 -13.19 1.83 -2.17
CA PHE A 43 -13.46 1.42 -0.80
C PHE A 43 -12.77 2.36 0.18
N MET A 44 -13.54 2.89 1.12
CA MET A 44 -12.99 3.68 2.23
C MET A 44 -12.60 2.73 3.36
N GLN A 45 -11.33 2.75 3.74
CA GLN A 45 -10.77 2.00 4.85
C GLN A 45 -10.71 2.91 6.08
N SER A 46 -11.14 2.41 7.23
CA SER A 46 -11.12 3.15 8.50
C SER A 46 -9.71 3.28 9.09
N GLY A 47 -8.73 2.54 8.59
CA GLY A 47 -7.36 2.50 9.10
C GLY A 47 -6.34 3.31 8.30
N LEU A 48 -5.10 3.27 8.79
CA LEU A 48 -3.92 3.74 8.08
C LEU A 48 -3.58 2.80 6.92
N CYS A 49 -2.88 3.31 5.92
CA CYS A 49 -2.37 2.47 4.84
C CYS A 49 -1.23 1.56 5.35
N PRO A 50 -0.98 0.42 4.67
CA PRO A 50 0.09 -0.50 5.06
C PRO A 50 1.46 0.17 5.23
N GLY A 51 1.76 1.18 4.40
CA GLY A 51 3.02 1.95 4.50
C GLY A 51 3.16 2.71 5.82
N HIS A 52 2.10 3.41 6.25
CA HIS A 52 2.11 4.13 7.53
C HIS A 52 2.07 3.18 8.74
N VAL A 53 1.36 2.05 8.64
CA VAL A 53 1.39 1.01 9.70
C VAL A 53 2.81 0.49 9.89
N ALA A 54 3.48 0.10 8.80
CA ALA A 54 4.86 -0.39 8.86
C ALA A 54 5.84 0.65 9.43
N GLN A 55 5.65 1.94 9.10
CA GLN A 55 6.46 3.02 9.67
C GLN A 55 6.26 3.17 11.19
N GLN A 56 5.01 3.07 11.68
CA GLN A 56 4.74 3.14 13.12
C GLN A 56 5.35 1.95 13.86
N GLU A 57 5.25 0.75 13.30
CA GLU A 57 5.84 -0.46 13.87
C GLU A 57 7.37 -0.38 13.91
N ALA A 58 7.99 0.14 12.84
CA ALA A 58 9.42 0.38 12.76
C ALA A 58 9.88 1.41 13.81
N ALA A 59 9.18 2.53 13.94
CA ALA A 59 9.47 3.56 14.94
C ALA A 59 9.33 3.02 16.37
N ALA A 60 8.27 2.26 16.66
CA ALA A 60 8.08 1.63 17.96
C ALA A 60 9.21 0.63 18.28
N THR A 61 9.67 -0.13 17.27
CA THR A 61 10.80 -1.04 17.43
C THR A 61 12.09 -0.30 17.71
N GLN A 62 12.37 0.79 16.99
CA GLN A 62 13.55 1.62 17.21
C GLN A 62 13.55 2.24 18.62
N GLN A 63 12.40 2.75 19.09
CA GLN A 63 12.26 3.28 20.45
C GLN A 63 12.56 2.23 21.52
N ARG A 64 12.06 1.00 21.36
CA ARG A 64 12.34 -0.11 22.28
C ARG A 64 13.83 -0.46 22.34
N LEU A 65 14.52 -0.47 21.20
CA LEU A 65 15.96 -0.73 21.14
C LEU A 65 16.77 0.38 21.82
N LEU A 66 16.39 1.63 21.63
CA LEU A 66 17.03 2.77 22.28
C LEU A 66 16.85 2.73 23.81
N GLN A 67 15.64 2.41 24.28
CA GLN A 67 15.39 2.23 25.72
C GLN A 67 16.25 1.13 26.32
N ARG A 68 16.41 0.00 25.62
CA ARG A 68 17.31 -1.09 26.06
C ARG A 68 18.77 -0.66 26.16
N GLN A 69 19.28 0.10 25.18
CA GLN A 69 20.67 0.60 25.20
C GLN A 69 20.91 1.60 26.34
N GLN A 70 19.93 2.45 26.64
CA GLN A 70 20.01 3.40 27.75
C GLN A 70 20.01 2.71 29.12
N GLN A 71 19.35 1.57 29.26
CA GLN A 71 19.38 0.77 30.49
C GLN A 71 20.72 0.06 30.70
N GLN A 72 21.42 -0.30 29.63
CA GLN A 72 22.73 -0.95 29.70
C GLN A 72 23.90 0.03 29.96
N THR A 73 23.67 1.33 29.78
CA THR A 73 24.69 2.39 29.93
C THR A 73 24.60 3.13 31.28
N ARG A 74 23.70 2.70 32.18
CA ARG A 74 23.60 3.18 33.57
C ARG A 74 24.13 2.12 34.53
#